data_AF-A0A6B0WT13-F1
#
_entry.id   AF-A0A6B0WT13-F1
#
_cell.length_a   1.000
_cell.length_b   1.000
_cell.length_c   1.000
_cell.angle_alpha   90.00
_cell.angle_beta   90.00
_cell.angle_gamma   90.00
#
_symmetry.space_group_name_H-M   'P 1'
#
loop_
_entity.id
_entity.type
_entity.pdbx_description
1 polymer ?
#
loop_
_entity_poly.entity_id
_entity_poly.type
_entity_poly.pdbx_seq_one_letter_code
_entity_poly.pdbx_strand_id
1 'polypeptide(L)'
;MTLGALAFYYIDEHRDRMKKYFRYYDQQTLNDAIRIAALCVLPGGKRYGHQWCIKQSALDESKRRLLGVQDKIKMWRDFEDLRGFVDSTIRAIRGIGDLTIYDTSLRIGAKLGLYPKAVYLHRGVISGAKALGLNYRQKSIPIKDIPEPISNNLEPYEIEDFLCICKGELRDISIRNT
;
A
#
# COMPACT_ATOMS: atom_id res chain seq x y z
N MET A 1 9.20 -24.93 3.07
CA MET A 1 8.75 -23.77 3.85
C MET A 1 7.22 -23.83 3.90
N THR A 2 6.62 -23.76 5.08
CA THR A 2 5.15 -23.71 5.22
C THR A 2 4.65 -22.28 5.07
N LEU A 3 3.34 -22.09 4.94
CA LEU A 3 2.74 -20.76 4.88
C LEU A 3 3.03 -19.93 6.14
N GLY A 4 2.97 -20.57 7.31
CA GLY A 4 3.33 -19.93 8.58
C GLY A 4 4.81 -19.55 8.67
N ALA A 5 5.72 -20.44 8.25
CA ALA A 5 7.14 -20.11 8.23
C ALA A 5 7.46 -18.92 7.32
N LEU A 6 6.77 -18.81 6.18
CA LEU A 6 6.93 -17.68 5.25
C LEU A 6 6.38 -16.38 5.85
N ALA A 7 5.25 -16.43 6.56
CA ALA A 7 4.73 -15.26 7.27
C ALA A 7 5.68 -14.79 8.38
N PHE A 8 6.27 -15.71 9.16
CA PHE A 8 7.27 -15.36 10.17
C PHE A 8 8.55 -14.78 9.56
N TYR A 9 9.01 -15.35 8.44
CA TYR A 9 10.13 -14.79 7.67
C TYR A 9 9.85 -13.33 7.25
N TYR A 10 8.66 -13.04 6.71
CA TYR A 10 8.29 -11.68 6.38
C TYR A 10 8.32 -10.74 7.60
N ILE A 11 7.83 -11.20 8.75
CA ILE A 11 7.83 -10.42 9.99
C ILE A 11 9.26 -10.05 10.38
N ASP A 12 10.16 -11.03 10.37
CA ASP A 12 11.56 -10.85 10.77
C ASP A 12 12.29 -9.87 9.83
N GLU A 13 12.10 -10.03 8.52
CA GLU A 13 12.88 -9.29 7.51
C GLU A 13 12.28 -7.94 7.09
N HIS A 14 10.97 -7.75 7.23
CA HIS A 14 10.26 -6.62 6.57
C HIS A 14 9.42 -5.75 7.49
N ARG A 15 8.88 -6.27 8.60
CA ARG A 15 7.99 -5.49 9.48
C ARG A 15 8.67 -4.25 10.04
N ASP A 16 9.91 -4.37 10.52
CA ASP A 16 10.62 -3.23 11.11
C ASP A 16 10.94 -2.15 10.07
N ARG A 17 11.22 -2.54 8.82
CA ARG A 17 11.35 -1.61 7.71
C ARG A 17 10.03 -0.86 7.47
N MET A 18 8.89 -1.56 7.44
CA MET A 18 7.57 -0.95 7.28
C MET A 18 7.18 -0.03 8.45
N LYS A 19 7.53 -0.39 9.69
CA LYS A 19 7.31 0.47 10.86
C LYS A 19 8.12 1.76 10.78
N LYS A 20 9.42 1.67 10.43
CA LYS A 20 10.28 2.85 10.19
C LYS A 20 9.72 3.70 9.05
N TYR A 21 9.20 3.02 8.02
CA TYR A 21 8.58 3.65 6.88
C TYR A 21 7.37 4.52 7.24
N PHE A 22 6.41 4.00 8.00
CA PHE A 22 5.25 4.79 8.44
C PHE A 22 5.60 5.84 9.49
N ARG A 23 6.52 5.53 10.41
CA ARG A 23 7.02 6.49 11.41
C ARG A 23 7.59 7.74 10.75
N TYR A 24 8.25 7.59 9.60
CA TYR A 24 8.75 8.74 8.84
C TYR A 24 7.64 9.72 8.47
N TYR A 25 6.49 9.24 7.98
CA TYR A 25 5.35 10.10 7.62
C TYR A 25 4.62 10.65 8.83
N ASP A 26 4.46 9.85 9.88
CA ASP A 26 3.85 10.26 11.15
C ASP A 26 4.57 11.48 11.76
N GLN A 27 5.90 11.51 11.68
CA GLN A 27 6.72 12.61 12.20
C GLN A 27 6.68 13.89 11.35
N GLN A 28 6.10 13.87 10.15
CA GLN A 28 6.03 15.06 9.29
C GLN A 28 4.89 16.00 9.68
N THR A 29 4.90 17.22 9.15
CA THR A 29 3.66 18.01 9.10
C THR A 29 2.66 17.35 8.13
N LEU A 30 1.36 17.64 8.24
CA LEU A 30 0.39 17.13 7.27
C LEU A 30 0.73 17.58 5.84
N ASN A 31 1.15 18.83 5.69
CA ASN A 31 1.56 19.40 4.41
C ASN A 31 2.75 18.61 3.81
N ASP A 32 3.79 18.37 4.60
CA ASP A 32 4.95 17.59 4.15
C ASP A 32 4.61 16.13 3.85
N ALA A 33 3.80 15.48 4.69
CA ALA A 33 3.34 14.12 4.43
C ALA A 33 2.61 14.03 3.08
N ILE A 34 1.70 14.96 2.79
CA ILE A 34 1.00 15.04 1.49
C ILE A 34 1.99 15.27 0.35
N ARG A 35 2.90 16.25 0.50
CA ARG A 35 3.90 16.60 -0.51
C ARG A 35 4.80 15.40 -0.85
N ILE A 36 5.34 14.74 0.15
CA ILE A 36 6.23 13.57 0.01
C ILE A 36 5.45 12.39 -0.58
N ALA A 37 4.23 12.13 -0.11
CA ALA A 37 3.38 11.05 -0.61
C ALA A 37 3.02 11.21 -2.08
N ALA A 38 2.66 12.42 -2.51
CA ALA A 38 2.29 12.73 -3.89
C ALA A 38 3.49 12.67 -4.85
N LEU A 39 4.67 13.08 -4.38
CA LEU A 39 5.90 13.06 -5.18
C LEU A 39 6.56 11.68 -5.25
N CYS A 40 6.05 10.68 -4.54
CA CYS A 40 6.58 9.32 -4.59
C CYS A 40 8.08 9.27 -4.19
N VAL A 41 8.47 10.05 -3.19
CA VAL A 41 9.85 10.16 -2.72
C VAL A 41 10.08 9.36 -1.43
N LEU A 42 11.22 8.69 -1.38
CA LEU A 42 11.79 8.02 -0.21
C LEU A 42 12.38 9.04 0.76
N PRO A 43 12.54 8.66 2.04
CA PRO A 43 13.47 9.35 2.93
C PRO A 43 14.85 9.43 2.25
N GLY A 44 15.35 10.64 2.00
CA GLY A 44 16.57 10.89 1.22
C GLY A 44 16.36 11.35 -0.23
N GLY A 45 15.10 11.55 -0.67
CA GLY A 45 14.77 12.28 -1.91
C GLY A 45 14.79 11.45 -3.20
N LYS A 46 15.20 10.17 -3.15
CA LYS A 46 15.08 9.25 -4.30
C LYS A 46 13.62 8.88 -4.55
N ARG A 47 13.22 8.64 -5.80
CA ARG A 47 11.87 8.13 -6.11
C ARG A 47 11.76 6.63 -5.79
N TYR A 48 10.56 6.15 -5.45
CA TYR A 48 10.30 4.70 -5.37
C TYR A 48 10.50 4.04 -6.74
N GLY A 49 11.21 2.91 -6.76
CA GLY A 49 11.51 2.17 -7.99
C GLY A 49 10.26 1.78 -8.79
N HIS A 50 9.17 1.42 -8.11
CA HIS A 50 7.89 1.08 -8.75
C HIS A 50 7.16 2.27 -9.40
N GLN A 51 7.58 3.50 -9.13
CA GLN A 51 6.95 4.73 -9.61
C GLN A 51 7.87 5.52 -10.55
N TRP A 52 9.01 4.94 -10.96
CA TRP A 52 9.99 5.58 -11.83
C TRP A 52 9.44 5.98 -13.20
N CYS A 53 8.50 5.19 -13.75
CA CYS A 53 7.88 5.46 -15.04
C CYS A 53 6.83 6.58 -15.01
N ILE A 54 6.44 7.09 -13.83
CA ILE A 54 5.50 8.20 -13.71
C ILE A 54 6.23 9.49 -14.08
N LYS A 55 5.68 10.22 -15.05
CA LYS A 55 6.23 11.51 -15.48
C LYS A 55 6.23 12.49 -14.31
N GLN A 56 7.31 13.24 -14.14
CA GLN A 56 7.42 14.25 -13.09
C GLN A 56 6.26 15.25 -13.12
N SER A 57 5.80 15.65 -14.30
CA SER A 57 4.63 16.53 -14.46
C SER A 57 3.34 15.96 -13.85
N ALA A 58 3.14 14.64 -13.91
CA ALA A 58 2.00 13.99 -13.28
C ALA A 58 2.12 14.01 -11.74
N LEU A 59 3.33 13.81 -11.21
CA LEU A 59 3.60 13.88 -9.77
C LEU A 59 3.43 15.30 -9.23
N ASP A 60 3.90 16.31 -9.95
CA ASP A 60 3.72 17.71 -9.56
C ASP A 60 2.26 18.14 -9.58
N GLU A 61 1.51 17.69 -10.58
CA GLU A 61 0.06 17.93 -10.62
C GLU A 61 -0.66 17.21 -9.48
N SER A 62 -0.28 15.97 -9.16
CA SER A 62 -0.81 15.22 -8.01
C SER A 62 -0.58 15.98 -6.70
N LYS A 63 0.67 16.41 -6.48
CA LYS A 63 1.07 17.25 -5.33
C LYS A 63 0.23 18.51 -5.24
N ARG A 64 0.11 19.26 -6.35
CA ARG A 64 -0.65 20.51 -6.40
C ARG A 64 -2.12 20.28 -6.03
N ARG A 65 -2.76 19.26 -6.60
CA ARG A 65 -4.17 18.95 -6.32
C ARG A 65 -4.40 18.55 -4.87
N LEU A 66 -3.58 17.65 -4.33
CA LEU A 66 -3.73 17.16 -2.95
C LEU A 66 -3.45 18.24 -1.91
N LEU A 67 -2.42 19.09 -2.11
CA LEU A 67 -2.16 20.23 -1.24
C LEU A 67 -3.30 21.26 -1.28
N GLY A 68 -3.90 21.48 -2.46
CA GLY A 68 -5.06 22.37 -2.62
C GLY A 68 -6.32 21.90 -1.88
N VAL A 69 -6.34 20.65 -1.40
CA VAL A 69 -7.46 20.08 -0.63
C VAL A 69 -7.02 19.55 0.75
N GLN A 70 -5.86 19.99 1.28
CA GLN A 70 -5.29 19.48 2.53
C GLN A 70 -6.26 19.59 3.72
N ASP A 71 -7.08 20.65 3.77
CA ASP A 71 -8.03 20.86 4.87
C ASP A 71 -9.12 19.79 4.88
N LYS A 72 -9.56 19.35 3.70
CA LYS A 72 -10.50 18.22 3.55
C LYS A 72 -9.83 16.90 3.94
N ILE A 73 -8.55 16.72 3.56
CA ILE A 73 -7.79 15.51 3.91
C ILE A 73 -7.74 15.31 5.44
N LYS A 74 -7.54 16.38 6.21
CA LYS A 74 -7.47 16.34 7.68
C LYS A 74 -8.77 15.87 8.36
N MET A 75 -9.90 15.98 7.67
CA MET A 75 -11.22 15.69 8.24
C MET A 75 -11.58 14.21 8.22
N TRP A 76 -10.96 13.41 7.35
CA TRP A 76 -11.25 11.98 7.24
C TRP A 76 -10.87 11.22 8.51
N ARG A 77 -11.65 10.18 8.82
CA ARG A 77 -11.52 9.32 10.01
C ARG A 77 -11.42 7.84 9.68
N ASP A 78 -11.48 7.51 8.39
CA ASP A 78 -11.46 6.16 7.88
C ASP A 78 -10.56 6.11 6.63
N PHE A 79 -9.83 5.01 6.50
CA PHE A 79 -8.85 4.86 5.43
C PHE A 79 -9.51 4.69 4.07
N GLU A 80 -10.60 3.94 4.01
CA GLU A 80 -11.34 3.69 2.77
C GLU A 80 -11.90 5.00 2.21
N ASP A 81 -12.43 5.87 3.07
CA ASP A 81 -12.89 7.21 2.69
C ASP A 81 -11.74 8.13 2.25
N LEU A 82 -10.64 8.16 3.01
CA LEU A 82 -9.43 8.91 2.62
C LEU A 82 -8.94 8.44 1.24
N ARG A 83 -8.89 7.14 1.00
CA ARG A 83 -8.47 6.56 -0.28
C ARG A 83 -9.42 6.92 -1.40
N GLY A 84 -10.73 6.84 -1.18
CA GLY A 84 -11.74 7.26 -2.14
C GLY A 84 -11.60 8.75 -2.51
N PHE A 85 -11.28 9.59 -1.52
CA PHE A 85 -11.03 11.00 -1.74
C PHE A 85 -9.76 11.26 -2.54
N VAL A 86 -8.63 10.63 -2.19
CA VAL A 86 -7.38 10.70 -2.95
C VAL A 86 -7.61 10.26 -4.39
N ASP A 87 -8.28 9.11 -4.60
CA ASP A 87 -8.66 8.59 -5.91
C ASP A 87 -9.37 9.67 -6.74
N SER A 88 -10.47 10.22 -6.22
CA SER A 88 -11.26 11.25 -6.91
C SER A 88 -10.46 12.51 -7.24
N THR A 89 -9.40 12.80 -6.47
CA THR A 89 -8.57 14.00 -6.62
C THR A 89 -7.54 13.83 -7.74
N ILE A 90 -6.90 12.66 -7.84
CA ILE A 90 -5.71 12.47 -8.70
C ILE A 90 -5.86 11.43 -9.82
N ARG A 91 -6.90 10.58 -9.83
CA ARG A 91 -7.04 9.52 -10.85
C ARG A 91 -7.11 10.03 -12.28
N ALA A 92 -7.68 11.22 -12.50
CA ALA A 92 -7.78 11.82 -13.83
C ALA A 92 -6.41 12.21 -14.42
N ILE A 93 -5.35 12.23 -13.61
CA ILE A 93 -3.99 12.54 -14.08
C ILE A 93 -3.43 11.32 -14.81
N ARG A 94 -3.13 11.49 -16.10
CA ARG A 94 -2.54 10.44 -16.93
C ARG A 94 -1.24 9.90 -16.29
N GLY A 95 -1.19 8.58 -16.10
CA GLY A 95 -0.05 7.88 -15.50
C GLY A 95 -0.21 7.58 -14.00
N ILE A 96 -1.25 8.11 -13.35
CA ILE A 96 -1.63 7.73 -11.98
C ILE A 96 -2.55 6.51 -12.06
N GLY A 97 -2.12 5.41 -11.47
CA GLY A 97 -2.88 4.16 -11.40
C GLY A 97 -3.23 3.76 -9.96
N ASP A 98 -3.88 2.61 -9.81
CA ASP A 98 -4.36 2.10 -8.51
C ASP A 98 -3.25 1.97 -7.46
N LEU A 99 -2.06 1.52 -7.88
CA LEU A 99 -0.89 1.44 -7.01
C LEU A 99 -0.50 2.81 -6.46
N THR A 100 -0.39 3.83 -7.32
CA THR A 100 -0.04 5.18 -6.88
C THR A 100 -1.08 5.76 -5.94
N ILE A 101 -2.36 5.56 -6.24
CA ILE A 101 -3.45 6.01 -5.37
C ILE A 101 -3.35 5.33 -4.01
N TYR A 102 -3.23 4.00 -3.97
CA TYR A 102 -3.11 3.25 -2.72
C TYR A 102 -1.89 3.68 -1.91
N ASP A 103 -0.71 3.74 -2.53
CA ASP A 103 0.54 4.19 -1.91
C ASP A 103 0.41 5.60 -1.32
N THR A 104 -0.12 6.54 -2.11
CA THR A 104 -0.30 7.92 -1.66
C THR A 104 -1.27 7.98 -0.49
N SER A 105 -2.38 7.23 -0.54
CA SER A 105 -3.34 7.13 0.57
C SER A 105 -2.73 6.50 1.81
N LEU A 106 -1.92 5.44 1.68
CA LEU A 106 -1.26 4.76 2.80
C LEU A 106 -0.25 5.67 3.51
N ARG A 107 0.52 6.45 2.74
CA ARG A 107 1.48 7.42 3.27
C ARG A 107 0.80 8.59 3.99
N ILE A 108 -0.27 9.12 3.42
CA ILE A 108 -1.08 10.16 4.08
C ILE A 108 -1.81 9.58 5.30
N GLY A 109 -2.33 8.36 5.18
CA GLY A 109 -2.98 7.61 6.25
C GLY A 109 -2.06 7.40 7.44
N ALA A 110 -0.79 7.04 7.22
CA ALA A 110 0.21 6.94 8.28
C ALA A 110 0.35 8.24 9.09
N LYS A 111 0.27 9.41 8.44
CA LYS A 111 0.29 10.71 9.14
C LYS A 111 -0.98 10.99 9.95
N LEU A 112 -2.11 10.42 9.52
CA LEU A 112 -3.42 10.59 10.15
C LEU A 112 -3.76 9.46 11.14
N GLY A 113 -2.92 8.43 11.26
CA GLY A 113 -3.23 7.20 12.00
C GLY A 113 -4.34 6.36 11.36
N LEU A 114 -4.54 6.47 10.05
CA LEU A 114 -5.58 5.76 9.29
C LEU A 114 -4.95 4.64 8.45
N TYR A 115 -5.38 3.41 8.68
CA TYR A 115 -4.86 2.22 8.03
C TYR A 115 -5.99 1.39 7.39
N PRO A 116 -5.71 0.67 6.29
CA PRO A 116 -6.71 -0.14 5.61
C PRO A 116 -7.26 -1.24 6.51
N LYS A 117 -8.54 -1.58 6.34
CA LYS A 117 -9.19 -2.74 6.98
C LYS A 117 -9.30 -3.96 6.05
N ALA A 118 -8.90 -3.80 4.80
CA ALA A 118 -8.91 -4.82 3.77
C ALA A 118 -7.60 -4.80 2.97
N VAL A 119 -7.25 -5.93 2.38
CA VAL A 119 -6.03 -6.08 1.57
C VAL A 119 -6.32 -5.57 0.17
N TYR A 120 -5.71 -4.47 -0.25
CA TYR A 120 -5.93 -3.91 -1.59
C TYR A 120 -5.13 -4.64 -2.65
N LEU A 121 -5.75 -4.90 -3.80
CA LEU A 121 -5.17 -5.64 -4.90
C LEU A 121 -4.74 -4.70 -6.02
N HIS A 122 -3.43 -4.62 -6.25
CA HIS A 122 -2.86 -4.09 -7.48
C HIS A 122 -2.00 -5.15 -8.17
N ARG A 123 -1.46 -4.80 -9.36
CA ARG A 123 -0.72 -5.74 -10.23
C ARG A 123 0.34 -6.58 -9.51
N GLY A 124 1.08 -5.98 -8.57
CA GLY A 124 2.12 -6.66 -7.78
C GLY A 124 1.58 -7.73 -6.82
N VAL A 125 0.38 -7.52 -6.28
CA VAL A 125 -0.26 -8.33 -5.23
C VAL A 125 -1.08 -9.47 -5.83
N ILE A 126 -1.65 -9.26 -7.02
CA ILE A 126 -2.51 -10.23 -7.71
C ILE A 126 -1.83 -11.61 -7.85
N SER A 127 -0.52 -11.65 -8.13
CA SER A 127 0.21 -12.92 -8.26
C SER A 127 0.24 -13.71 -6.95
N GLY A 128 0.54 -13.06 -5.82
CA GLY A 128 0.51 -13.71 -4.51
C GLY A 128 -0.90 -14.11 -4.10
N ALA A 129 -1.89 -13.23 -4.32
CA ALA A 129 -3.29 -13.53 -4.03
C ALA A 129 -3.79 -14.75 -4.83
N LYS A 130 -3.44 -14.83 -6.11
CA LYS A 130 -3.76 -15.97 -6.97
C LYS A 130 -3.10 -17.27 -6.49
N ALA A 131 -1.85 -17.21 -6.03
CA ALA A 131 -1.15 -18.38 -5.50
C ALA A 131 -1.82 -18.94 -4.24
N LEU A 132 -2.45 -18.08 -3.43
CA LEU A 132 -3.25 -18.47 -2.27
C LEU A 132 -4.70 -18.88 -2.60
N GLY A 133 -5.09 -18.91 -3.88
CA GLY A 133 -6.47 -19.23 -4.28
C GLY A 133 -7.50 -18.17 -3.89
N LEU A 134 -7.06 -16.96 -3.55
CA LEU A 134 -7.94 -15.87 -3.14
C LEU A 134 -8.72 -15.28 -4.33
N ASN A 135 -9.80 -14.56 -4.06
CA ASN A 135 -10.59 -13.88 -5.09
C ASN A 135 -9.86 -12.62 -5.61
N TYR A 136 -8.83 -12.84 -6.42
CA TYR A 136 -7.94 -11.81 -6.96
C TYR A 136 -8.56 -10.88 -8.02
N ARG A 137 -9.84 -11.10 -8.39
CA ARG A 137 -10.57 -10.27 -9.36
C ARG A 137 -11.23 -9.04 -8.73
N GLN A 138 -11.26 -8.97 -7.41
CA GLN A 138 -11.80 -7.82 -6.68
C GLN A 138 -10.74 -6.71 -6.53
N LYS A 139 -11.17 -5.50 -6.11
CA LYS A 139 -10.24 -4.39 -5.79
C LYS A 139 -9.53 -4.57 -4.46
N SER A 140 -10.16 -5.30 -3.54
CA SER A 140 -9.62 -5.62 -2.23
C SER A 140 -10.21 -6.94 -1.73
N ILE A 141 -9.55 -7.54 -0.75
CA ILE A 141 -9.96 -8.77 -0.08
C ILE A 141 -10.19 -8.45 1.40
N PRO A 142 -11.39 -8.73 1.96
CA PRO A 142 -11.63 -8.65 3.40
C PRO A 142 -10.68 -9.55 4.19
N ILE A 143 -10.23 -9.11 5.37
CA ILE A 143 -9.29 -9.89 6.18
C ILE A 143 -9.80 -11.30 6.55
N LYS A 144 -11.11 -11.42 6.78
CA LYS A 144 -11.78 -12.70 7.05
C LYS A 144 -11.60 -13.75 5.93
N ASP A 145 -11.29 -13.32 4.71
CA ASP A 145 -11.11 -14.19 3.55
C ASP A 145 -9.63 -14.55 3.35
N ILE A 146 -8.72 -14.02 4.19
CA ILE A 146 -7.28 -14.33 4.17
C ILE A 146 -7.01 -15.56 5.06
N PRO A 147 -6.28 -16.58 4.56
CA PRO A 147 -6.05 -17.82 5.29
C PRO A 147 -5.18 -17.61 6.54
N GLU A 148 -5.46 -18.38 7.58
CA GLU A 148 -4.53 -18.53 8.70
C GLU A 148 -3.25 -19.25 8.24
N PRO A 149 -2.08 -18.92 8.79
CA PRO A 149 -1.86 -17.98 9.90
C PRO A 149 -1.66 -16.51 9.48
N ILE A 150 -1.80 -16.17 8.20
CA ILE A 150 -1.50 -14.81 7.69
C ILE A 150 -2.40 -13.77 8.37
N SER A 151 -3.71 -13.99 8.35
CA SER A 151 -4.72 -13.07 8.91
C SER A 151 -4.57 -12.83 10.41
N ASN A 152 -3.99 -13.77 11.15
CA ASN A 152 -3.78 -13.67 12.60
C ASN A 152 -2.48 -12.95 12.98
N ASN A 153 -1.54 -12.83 12.05
CA ASN A 153 -0.20 -12.35 12.35
C ASN A 153 0.17 -11.04 11.64
N LEU A 154 -0.49 -10.71 10.53
CA LEU A 154 -0.15 -9.57 9.68
C LEU A 154 -1.33 -8.59 9.57
N GLU A 155 -1.01 -7.29 9.60
CA GLU A 155 -1.98 -6.23 9.33
C GLU A 155 -2.35 -6.17 7.83
N PRO A 156 -3.48 -5.57 7.41
CA PRO A 156 -3.92 -5.57 6.02
C PRO A 156 -2.91 -4.97 5.03
N TYR A 157 -2.18 -3.93 5.44
CA TYR A 157 -1.09 -3.34 4.66
C TYR A 157 0.17 -4.22 4.64
N GLU A 158 0.41 -5.05 5.66
CA GLU A 158 1.50 -6.02 5.67
C GLU A 158 1.17 -7.21 4.78
N ILE A 159 -0.10 -7.63 4.74
CA ILE A 159 -0.54 -8.70 3.85
C ILE A 159 -0.39 -8.28 2.39
N GLU A 160 -0.69 -7.02 2.05
CA GLU A 160 -0.43 -6.48 0.72
C GLU A 160 1.06 -6.63 0.32
N ASP A 161 1.97 -6.10 1.15
CA ASP A 161 3.42 -6.17 0.90
C ASP A 161 3.91 -7.62 0.87
N PHE A 162 3.43 -8.48 1.79
CA PHE A 162 3.71 -9.91 1.84
C PHE A 162 3.33 -10.62 0.53
N LEU A 163 2.12 -10.39 0.02
CA LEU A 163 1.66 -10.98 -1.24
C LEU A 163 2.46 -10.46 -2.44
N CYS A 164 2.99 -9.24 -2.37
CA CYS A 164 3.80 -8.64 -3.42
C CYS A 164 5.24 -9.17 -3.41
N ILE A 165 5.86 -9.26 -2.22
CA ILE A 165 7.25 -9.69 -2.02
C ILE A 165 7.37 -11.20 -2.18
N CYS A 166 6.57 -11.96 -1.43
CA CYS A 166 6.70 -13.42 -1.32
C CYS A 166 5.96 -14.19 -2.44
N LYS A 167 5.61 -13.52 -3.56
CA LYS A 167 4.82 -14.12 -4.65
C LYS A 167 5.46 -15.37 -5.28
N GLY A 168 6.79 -15.49 -5.24
CA GLY A 168 7.51 -16.64 -5.77
C GLY A 168 7.36 -17.85 -4.84
N GLU A 169 7.65 -17.64 -3.57
CA GLU A 169 7.55 -18.63 -2.50
C GLU A 169 6.11 -19.12 -2.33
N LEU A 170 5.13 -18.21 -2.41
CA LEU A 170 3.71 -18.56 -2.38
C LEU A 170 3.31 -19.47 -3.54
N ARG A 171 3.85 -19.23 -4.74
CA ARG A 171 3.60 -20.09 -5.91
C ARG A 171 4.19 -21.47 -5.69
N ASP A 172 5.39 -21.57 -5.15
CA ASP A 172 6.05 -22.85 -4.89
C ASP A 172 5.32 -23.66 -3.81
N ILE A 173 4.79 -23.01 -2.77
CA ILE A 173 3.95 -23.64 -1.75
C ILE A 173 2.65 -24.17 -2.38
N SER A 174 2.01 -23.36 -3.23
CA SER A 174 0.76 -23.75 -3.93
C SER A 174 0.95 -25.01 -4.79
N ILE A 175 2.03 -25.09 -5.57
CA ILE A 175 2.35 -26.23 -6.42
C ILE A 175 2.56 -27.51 -5.60
N ARG A 176 3.21 -27.43 -4.43
CA ARG A 176 3.50 -28.60 -3.59
C ARG A 176 2.27 -29.19 -2.90
N ASN A 177 1.20 -28.40 -2.80
CA ASN A 177 -0.05 -28.80 -2.15
C ASN A 177 -1.14 -29.24 -3.15
N THR A 178 -0.83 -29.23 -4.46
CA THR A 178 -1.70 -29.71 -5.55
C THR A 178 -1.25 -31.10 -5.98
#